data_AF-A0A661NUW8-F1
#
_entry.id   AF-A0A661NUW8-F1
#
_cell.length_a   1.000
_cell.length_b   1.000
_cell.length_c   1.000
_cell.angle_alpha   90.00
_cell.angle_beta   90.00
_cell.angle_gamma   90.00
#
_symmetry.space_group_name_H-M   'P 1'
#
loop_
_entity.id
_entity.type
_entity.pdbx_description
1 polymer ?
#
loop_
_entity_poly.entity_id
_entity_poly.type
_entity_poly.pdbx_seq_one_letter_code
_entity_poly.pdbx_strand_id
1 'polypeptide(L)'
;MTTEQAEFEVRIEVRAGYVFIWQRGLVSSADQLEAMQRDIGAAMDRAGTRSAMFDNRDTEPSDEWLRASMWTWLCEHVDRAALLQSDPRNIGRAERTGQRNRILVRAFHEEAEAEAWLV
;
A
#
# COMPACT_ATOMS: atom_id res chain seq x y z
N MET A 1 -1.74 -26.72 17.72
CA MET A 1 -2.54 -25.86 16.81
C MET A 1 -1.56 -25.21 15.86
N THR A 2 -1.42 -25.75 14.66
CA THR A 2 -0.72 -25.09 13.56
C THR A 2 -1.64 -24.00 13.04
N THR A 3 -1.33 -22.75 13.34
CA THR A 3 -1.98 -21.61 12.71
C THR A 3 -1.66 -21.69 11.21
N GLU A 4 -2.64 -22.01 10.36
CA GLU A 4 -2.49 -21.78 8.92
C GLU A 4 -2.16 -20.30 8.75
N GLN A 5 -0.96 -19.99 8.27
CA GLN A 5 -0.67 -18.65 7.75
C GLN A 5 -1.65 -18.42 6.60
N ALA A 6 -2.42 -17.34 6.67
CA ALA A 6 -3.31 -16.98 5.57
C ALA A 6 -2.45 -16.71 4.32
N GLU A 7 -2.82 -17.33 3.20
CA GLU A 7 -2.19 -17.08 1.91
C GLU A 7 -2.28 -15.57 1.58
N PHE A 8 -1.19 -15.01 1.06
CA PHE A 8 -1.18 -13.62 0.64
C PHE A 8 -2.09 -13.42 -0.57
N GLU A 9 -3.04 -12.49 -0.45
CA GLU A 9 -3.95 -12.11 -1.53
C GLU A 9 -3.79 -10.63 -1.84
N VAL A 10 -3.83 -10.29 -3.14
CA VAL A 10 -3.86 -8.90 -3.61
C VAL A 10 -4.92 -8.72 -4.69
N ARG A 11 -5.63 -7.60 -4.65
CA ARG A 11 -6.59 -7.16 -5.67
C ARG A 11 -6.29 -5.72 -6.05
N ILE A 12 -6.24 -5.45 -7.34
CA ILE A 12 -5.86 -4.14 -7.88
C ILE A 12 -6.98 -3.63 -8.78
N GLU A 13 -7.50 -2.45 -8.46
CA GLU A 13 -8.60 -1.81 -9.18
C GLU A 13 -8.16 -0.42 -9.64
N VAL A 14 -8.43 -0.09 -10.90
CA VAL A 14 -8.27 1.29 -11.39
C VAL A 14 -9.55 2.04 -11.09
N ARG A 15 -9.45 3.11 -10.30
CA ARG A 15 -10.56 4.00 -9.96
C ARG A 15 -10.32 5.39 -10.54
N ALA A 16 -11.30 6.28 -10.43
CA ALA A 16 -11.18 7.62 -10.98
C ALA A 16 -10.05 8.40 -10.27
N GLY A 17 -8.93 8.60 -10.97
CA GLY A 17 -7.79 9.40 -10.48
C GLY A 17 -6.73 8.64 -9.66
N TYR A 18 -6.97 7.39 -9.29
CA TYR A 18 -6.02 6.60 -8.47
C TYR A 18 -6.15 5.09 -8.69
N VAL A 19 -5.14 4.33 -8.26
CA VAL A 19 -5.20 2.87 -8.18
C VAL A 19 -5.54 2.44 -6.75
N PHE A 20 -6.54 1.59 -6.57
CA PHE A 20 -6.88 0.96 -5.30
C PHE A 20 -6.24 -0.43 -5.21
N ILE A 21 -5.53 -0.68 -4.12
CA ILE A 21 -4.82 -1.92 -3.83
C ILE A 21 -5.38 -2.48 -2.52
N TRP A 22 -6.15 -3.56 -2.60
CA TRP A 22 -6.52 -4.33 -1.42
C TRP A 22 -5.55 -5.49 -1.23
N GLN A 23 -5.09 -5.69 0.00
CA GLN A 23 -4.18 -6.79 0.32
C GLN A 23 -4.49 -7.41 1.67
N ARG A 24 -4.24 -8.72 1.77
CA ARG A 24 -4.49 -9.53 2.96
C ARG A 24 -3.37 -10.54 3.20
N GLY A 25 -3.10 -10.83 4.46
CA GLY A 25 -2.08 -11.80 4.87
C GLY A 25 -0.67 -11.21 4.87
N LEU A 26 0.34 -12.05 4.65
CA LEU A 26 1.76 -11.68 4.69
C LEU A 26 2.46 -12.00 3.37
N VAL A 27 3.05 -10.99 2.74
CA VAL A 27 4.03 -11.22 1.67
C VAL A 27 5.20 -12.01 2.24
N SER A 28 5.44 -13.20 1.70
CA SER A 28 6.39 -14.17 2.27
C SER A 28 7.67 -14.32 1.45
N SER A 29 7.74 -13.71 0.26
CA SER A 29 8.92 -13.79 -0.61
C SER A 29 9.15 -12.51 -1.42
N ALA A 30 10.39 -12.36 -1.88
CA ALA A 30 10.76 -11.30 -2.83
C ALA A 30 9.96 -11.41 -4.12
N ASP A 31 9.79 -12.62 -4.66
CA ASP A 31 9.04 -12.85 -5.90
C ASP A 31 7.58 -12.40 -5.79
N GLN A 32 6.92 -12.65 -4.65
CA GLN A 32 5.56 -12.17 -4.39
C GLN A 32 5.50 -10.63 -4.34
N LEU A 33 6.48 -10.01 -3.68
CA LEU A 33 6.59 -8.55 -3.62
C LEU A 33 6.78 -7.95 -5.02
N GLU A 34 7.71 -8.50 -5.80
CA GLU A 34 8.03 -8.02 -7.15
C GLU A 34 6.87 -8.22 -8.13
N ALA A 35 6.15 -9.33 -8.02
CA ALA A 35 4.93 -9.56 -8.80
C ALA A 35 3.87 -8.51 -8.48
N MET A 36 3.58 -8.28 -7.20
CA MET A 36 2.63 -7.26 -6.76
C MET A 36 3.03 -5.85 -7.25
N GLN A 37 4.29 -5.45 -7.05
CA GLN A 37 4.80 -4.14 -7.45
C GLN A 37 4.69 -3.90 -8.96
N ARG A 38 4.97 -4.93 -9.76
CA ARG A 38 4.82 -4.90 -11.22
C ARG A 38 3.36 -4.72 -11.64
N ASP A 39 2.44 -5.45 -11.01
CA ASP A 39 1.01 -5.37 -11.33
C ASP A 39 0.42 -4.00 -10.94
N ILE A 40 0.85 -3.43 -9.81
CA ILE A 40 0.47 -2.07 -9.41
C ILE A 40 1.02 -1.05 -10.41
N GLY A 41 2.30 -1.16 -10.80
CA GLY A 41 2.91 -0.28 -11.79
C GLY A 41 2.18 -0.32 -13.13
N ALA A 42 1.85 -1.51 -13.63
CA ALA A 42 1.07 -1.66 -14.86
C ALA A 42 -0.34 -1.05 -14.75
N ALA A 43 -0.98 -1.15 -13.58
CA ALA A 43 -2.27 -0.52 -13.33
C ALA A 43 -2.17 1.01 -13.30
N MET A 44 -1.13 1.57 -12.70
CA MET A 44 -0.82 3.00 -12.66
C MET A 44 -0.58 3.55 -14.07
N ASP A 45 0.25 2.87 -14.86
CA ASP A 45 0.54 3.25 -16.24
C ASP A 45 -0.73 3.28 -17.10
N ARG A 46 -1.58 2.24 -16.99
CA ARG A 46 -2.85 2.17 -17.70
C ARG A 46 -3.83 3.26 -17.27
N ALA A 47 -3.82 3.63 -15.99
CA ALA A 47 -4.68 4.67 -15.44
C ALA A 47 -4.15 6.10 -15.69
N GLY A 48 -2.88 6.24 -16.08
CA GLY A 48 -2.24 7.54 -16.23
C GLY A 48 -2.12 8.32 -14.91
N THR A 49 -1.98 7.62 -13.78
CA THR A 49 -1.90 8.21 -12.44
C THR A 49 -0.76 7.62 -11.63
N ARG A 50 -0.22 8.43 -10.71
CA ARG A 50 0.75 8.03 -9.68
C ARG A 50 0.17 8.18 -8.28
N SER A 51 -1.17 8.25 -8.17
CA SER A 51 -1.91 8.23 -6.91
C SER A 51 -2.37 6.81 -6.61
N ALA A 52 -2.19 6.37 -5.37
CA ALA A 52 -2.62 5.04 -4.92
C ALA A 52 -3.27 5.05 -3.54
N MET A 53 -4.21 4.13 -3.35
CA MET A 53 -4.77 3.78 -2.05
C MET A 53 -4.40 2.33 -1.73
N PHE A 54 -3.79 2.09 -0.58
CA PHE A 54 -3.46 0.76 -0.09
C PHE A 54 -4.34 0.42 1.10
N ASP A 55 -5.19 -0.59 0.96
CA ASP A 55 -5.93 -1.16 2.07
C ASP A 55 -5.12 -2.26 2.75
N ASN A 56 -4.58 -1.93 3.92
CA ASN A 56 -3.69 -2.79 4.69
C ASN A 56 -4.37 -3.33 5.95
N ARG A 57 -5.70 -3.16 6.08
CA ARG A 57 -6.44 -3.48 7.31
C ARG A 57 -6.37 -4.97 7.67
N ASP A 58 -6.23 -5.83 6.66
CA ASP A 58 -6.14 -7.29 6.78
C ASP A 58 -4.72 -7.84 6.55
N THR A 59 -3.69 -6.98 6.62
CA THR A 59 -2.29 -7.40 6.47
C THR A 59 -1.65 -7.77 7.79
N GLU A 60 -0.72 -8.72 7.74
CA GLU A 60 0.14 -9.05 8.87
C GLU A 60 1.41 -8.18 8.88
N PRO A 61 2.02 -7.94 10.05
CA PRO A 61 3.24 -7.15 10.15
C PRO A 61 4.39 -7.76 9.32
N SER A 62 4.92 -6.97 8.39
CA SER A 62 6.10 -7.33 7.60
C SER A 62 7.38 -7.23 8.43
N ASP A 63 8.39 -8.02 8.06
CA ASP A 63 9.75 -7.85 8.58
C ASP A 63 10.38 -6.52 8.11
N GLU A 64 11.55 -6.20 8.65
CA GLU A 64 12.23 -4.94 8.37
C GLU A 64 12.67 -4.80 6.91
N TRP A 65 13.15 -5.88 6.30
CA TRP A 65 13.64 -5.87 4.93
C TRP A 65 12.49 -5.64 3.96
N LEU A 66 11.40 -6.40 4.09
CA LEU A 66 10.20 -6.29 3.28
C LEU A 66 9.58 -4.89 3.42
N ARG A 67 9.50 -4.39 4.65
CA ARG A 67 9.04 -3.02 4.92
C ARG A 67 9.90 -1.98 4.20
N ALA A 68 11.22 -2.11 4.25
CA ALA A 68 12.12 -1.19 3.56
C ALA A 68 11.92 -1.23 2.03
N SER A 69 11.82 -2.43 1.45
CA SER A 69 11.59 -2.61 0.00
C SER A 69 10.26 -2.01 -0.46
N MET A 70 9.17 -2.21 0.30
CA MET A 70 7.87 -1.57 0.01
C MET A 70 7.95 -0.05 0.04
N TRP A 71 8.64 0.51 1.03
CA TRP A 71 8.81 1.96 1.13
C TRP A 71 9.63 2.51 -0.02
N THR A 72 10.78 1.93 -0.35
CA THR A 72 11.62 2.35 -1.48
C THR A 72 10.81 2.39 -2.77
N TRP A 73 10.09 1.31 -3.07
CA TRP A 73 9.26 1.25 -4.28
C TRP A 73 8.20 2.35 -4.31
N LEU A 74 7.51 2.57 -3.19
CA LEU A 74 6.51 3.63 -3.06
C LEU A 74 7.12 5.01 -3.30
N CYS A 75 8.36 5.25 -2.87
CA CYS A 75 9.07 6.50 -3.13
C CYS A 75 9.35 6.78 -4.60
N GLU A 76 9.61 5.72 -5.36
CA GLU A 76 10.02 5.82 -6.76
C GLU A 76 8.82 5.89 -7.72
N HIS A 77 7.69 5.29 -7.34
CA HIS A 77 6.57 5.05 -8.25
C HIS A 77 5.30 5.83 -7.91
N VAL A 78 5.18 6.36 -6.70
CA VAL A 78 3.94 6.96 -6.21
C VAL A 78 4.19 8.42 -5.78
N ASP A 79 3.36 9.33 -6.28
CA ASP A 79 3.41 10.75 -5.89
C ASP A 79 2.56 11.00 -4.64
N ARG A 80 1.42 10.29 -4.54
CA ARG A 80 0.48 10.37 -3.43
C ARG A 80 -0.02 8.98 -3.03
N ALA A 81 0.14 8.61 -1.76
CA ALA A 81 -0.34 7.34 -1.22
C ALA A 81 -1.28 7.54 -0.03
N ALA A 82 -2.49 6.99 -0.12
CA ALA A 82 -3.39 6.84 1.02
C ALA A 82 -3.26 5.42 1.58
N LEU A 83 -3.11 5.27 2.90
CA LEU A 83 -3.00 3.96 3.54
C LEU A 83 -4.18 3.73 4.48
N LEU A 84 -5.06 2.78 4.19
CA LEU A 84 -6.09 2.34 5.14
C LEU A 84 -5.44 1.42 6.19
N GLN A 85 -5.64 1.75 7.46
CA GLN A 85 -5.02 1.07 8.58
C GLN A 85 -6.07 0.77 9.66
N SER A 86 -6.05 -0.44 10.22
CA SER A 86 -6.91 -0.79 11.36
C SER A 86 -6.35 -0.21 12.67
N ASP A 87 -5.02 -0.12 12.78
CA ASP A 87 -4.34 0.36 14.00
C ASP A 87 -3.97 1.85 13.90
N PRO A 88 -4.51 2.72 14.77
CA PRO A 88 -4.17 4.15 14.79
C PRO A 88 -2.67 4.45 14.96
N ARG A 89 -1.90 3.55 15.57
CA ARG A 89 -0.44 3.72 15.77
C ARG A 89 0.32 3.69 14.44
N ASN A 90 -0.20 2.98 13.44
CA ASN A 90 0.42 2.91 12.12
C ASN A 90 0.22 4.21 11.32
N ILE A 91 -0.82 4.99 11.64
CA ILE A 91 -1.13 6.25 10.95
C ILE A 91 0.00 7.26 11.11
N GLY A 92 0.34 7.61 12.34
CA GLY A 92 1.39 8.60 12.61
C GLY A 92 2.78 8.16 12.16
N ARG A 93 3.04 6.84 12.07
CA ARG A 93 4.32 6.31 11.58
C ARG A 93 4.45 6.45 10.05
N ALA A 94 3.37 6.20 9.32
CA ALA A 94 3.33 6.34 7.87
C ALA A 94 3.60 7.78 7.42
N GLU A 95 2.92 8.75 8.03
CA GLU A 95 3.09 10.18 7.69
C GLU A 95 4.53 10.67 7.92
N ARG A 96 5.14 10.32 9.06
CA ARG A 96 6.55 10.65 9.34
C ARG A 96 7.51 10.01 8.34
N THR A 97 7.20 8.82 7.87
CA THR A 97 8.03 8.10 6.89
C THR A 97 7.87 8.73 5.51
N GLY A 98 6.65 9.11 5.10
CA GLY A 98 6.38 9.87 3.88
C GLY A 98 7.13 11.20 3.85
N GLN A 99 7.09 11.97 4.93
CA GLN A 99 7.82 13.25 5.04
C GLN A 99 9.33 13.10 4.82
N ARG A 100 9.95 12.09 5.42
CA ARG A 100 11.40 11.82 5.27
C ARG A 100 11.77 11.48 3.83
N ASN A 101 10.89 10.77 3.14
CA ASN A 101 11.10 10.31 1.77
C ASN A 101 10.51 11.24 0.71
N ARG A 102 9.97 12.41 1.12
CA ARG A 102 9.39 13.44 0.23
C ARG A 102 8.22 12.95 -0.63
N ILE A 103 7.45 11.97 -0.13
CA ILE A 103 6.20 11.53 -0.74
C ILE A 103 5.03 12.01 0.09
N LEU A 104 3.94 12.37 -0.58
CA LEU A 104 2.67 12.68 0.09
C LEU A 104 2.03 11.36 0.50
N VAL A 105 2.29 10.94 1.75
CA VAL A 105 1.64 9.77 2.34
C VAL A 105 0.75 10.20 3.49
N ARG A 106 -0.48 9.72 3.49
CA ARG A 106 -1.43 9.90 4.59
C ARG A 106 -2.14 8.59 4.88
N ALA A 107 -2.43 8.36 6.14
CA ALA A 107 -3.12 7.14 6.57
C ALA A 107 -4.50 7.49 7.14
N PHE A 108 -5.46 6.59 6.92
CA PHE A 108 -6.87 6.81 7.20
C PHE A 108 -7.48 5.54 7.79
N HIS A 109 -8.61 5.71 8.49
CA HIS A 109 -9.48 4.60 8.86
C HIS A 109 -10.62 4.42 7.85
N GLU A 110 -11.15 5.53 7.35
CA GLU A 110 -12.28 5.57 6.44
C GLU A 110 -11.82 5.68 4.98
N GLU A 111 -12.35 4.79 4.14
CA GLU A 111 -12.05 4.76 2.71
C GLU A 111 -12.51 6.05 2.00
N ALA A 112 -13.68 6.58 2.37
CA ALA A 112 -14.24 7.79 1.76
C ALA A 112 -13.37 9.03 2.02
N GLU A 113 -12.77 9.15 3.20
CA GLU A 113 -11.85 10.25 3.52
C GLU A 113 -10.53 10.12 2.75
N ALA A 114 -10.04 8.89 2.62
CA ALA A 114 -8.84 8.60 1.84
C ALA A 114 -9.06 8.91 0.36
N GLU A 115 -10.20 8.54 -0.19
CA GLU A 115 -10.58 8.80 -1.58
C GLU A 115 -10.68 10.31 -1.83
N ALA A 116 -11.42 11.04 -0.99
CA ALA A 116 -11.56 12.49 -1.10
C ALA A 116 -10.22 13.26 -1.03
N TRP A 117 -9.19 12.67 -0.43
CA TRP A 117 -7.85 13.23 -0.38
C TRP A 117 -6.99 12.87 -1.59
N LEU A 118 -7.32 11.82 -2.34
CA LEU A 118 -6.55 11.38 -3.52
C LEU A 118 -6.97 12.10 -4.80
N VAL A 119 -8.26 12.43 -4.95
CA VAL A 119 -8.81 13.27 -6.02
C VAL A 119 -8.67 14.77 -5.73
#